data_AF-A0A1H2RGL3-F1
#
_entry.id   AF-A0A1H2RGL3-F1
#
_cell.length_a   1.000
_cell.length_b   1.000
_cell.length_c   1.000
_cell.angle_alpha   90.00
_cell.angle_beta   90.00
_cell.angle_gamma   90.00
#
_symmetry.space_group_name_H-M   'P 1'
#
loop_
_entity.id
_entity.type
_entity.pdbx_description
1 polymer ?
#
loop_
_entity_poly.entity_id
_entity_poly.type
_entity_poly.pdbx_seq_one_letter_code
_entity_poly.pdbx_strand_id
1 'polypeptide(L)'
;MTAFDEMTEGQGVRAPYAEFSRWLASQPDDLMARKAADAEEVFRRTGITFAVYGEEQATERLIPFDIVPRILSAAEWARLARGIEQRVRAINSFLHDIYHRQEVIRAGIVPLELIATNDAFLPQMIGMTPPGGIYTHIVGTDIVRTAENEFQVLEDNCRTPSGVSYMLENRETMMQLFPELFMQNRVEPIEDYPKLLRRSLSAARPARAPAQPAVAVMTPGVNNSAYYEHAFLADQMGVQLVEGADLRVVDGHVAMRTTEGYRRIDVLYRRIDDDYLDPLSFRPDSVLGVPGIMDVYRAGNITIANAPGTGVADDKAVYSYMPEIIRFYTGEEPILSNIPTLRCSEPENLAHVLDRLDELVVKEVHGSGGYGMLVGPAASRAEREAFAEKLKARPANYIAQPTLALSTCPVLTKAGLAPRHVDLRPFALVGDGVRIVPGGLTRVALKEGSLVVNSSQGGGTKDTWVLRDGASAVTNGRGAFGARVPMRQGQGQGQSQGQSQGQSQAQGQSQGEAQGQRQSQSQRPTPSTPPDTQPTPAQPTATEGQQ
;
A
#
# COMPACT_ATOMS: atom_id res chain seq x y z
N MET A 1 16.78 23.30 14.37
CA MET A 1 15.35 23.66 14.49
C MET A 1 14.70 22.66 15.43
N THR A 2 13.87 23.11 16.35
CA THR A 2 13.04 22.20 17.16
C THR A 2 11.96 21.62 16.24
N ALA A 3 11.83 20.30 16.20
CA ALA A 3 10.78 19.65 15.43
C ALA A 3 9.39 19.97 16.01
N PHE A 4 8.38 20.02 15.16
CA PHE A 4 6.99 20.09 15.60
C PHE A 4 6.62 18.83 16.39
N ASP A 5 6.02 18.97 17.56
CA ASP A 5 5.60 17.83 18.39
C ASP A 5 4.09 17.62 18.31
N GLU A 6 3.66 16.37 18.11
CA GLU A 6 2.26 16.02 17.92
C GLU A 6 1.43 16.27 19.19
N MET A 7 2.02 16.17 20.39
CA MET A 7 1.32 16.33 21.66
C MET A 7 1.44 17.74 22.24
N THR A 8 2.59 18.40 22.05
CA THR A 8 2.92 19.64 22.76
C THR A 8 3.05 20.85 21.84
N GLU A 9 2.58 22.01 22.30
CA GLU A 9 2.74 23.30 21.63
C GLU A 9 3.21 24.34 22.66
N GLY A 10 4.48 24.76 22.57
CA GLY A 10 5.10 25.62 23.57
C GLY A 10 5.16 24.94 24.95
N GLN A 11 4.41 25.46 25.92
CA GLN A 11 4.26 24.87 27.25
C GLN A 11 2.90 24.14 27.44
N GLY A 12 2.06 24.10 26.39
CA GLY A 12 0.72 23.55 26.43
C GLY A 12 0.61 22.20 25.71
N VAL A 13 -0.55 21.56 25.88
CA VAL A 13 -0.95 20.33 25.17
C VAL A 13 -1.86 20.71 24.01
N ARG A 14 -1.60 20.17 22.83
CA ARG A 14 -2.44 20.38 21.64
C ARG A 14 -3.83 19.79 21.83
N ALA A 15 -4.83 20.42 21.23
CA ALA A 15 -6.23 20.04 21.40
C ALA A 15 -6.54 18.55 21.13
N PRO A 16 -5.99 17.89 20.08
CA PRO A 16 -6.23 16.46 19.86
C PRO A 16 -5.73 15.55 20.99
N TYR A 17 -4.72 15.98 21.75
CA TYR A 17 -4.14 15.22 22.86
C TYR A 17 -4.70 15.59 24.23
N ALA A 18 -5.62 16.55 24.33
CA ALA A 18 -6.08 17.08 25.62
C ALA A 18 -6.69 15.99 26.52
N GLU A 19 -7.57 15.13 25.98
CA GLU A 19 -8.18 14.03 26.74
C GLU A 19 -7.16 12.97 27.13
N PHE A 20 -6.32 12.54 26.20
CA PHE A 20 -5.26 11.58 26.47
C PHE A 20 -4.28 12.09 27.55
N SER A 21 -3.90 13.36 27.49
CA SER A 21 -3.02 14.00 28.48
C SER A 21 -3.64 14.05 29.87
N ARG A 22 -4.94 14.41 29.97
CA ARG A 22 -5.67 14.38 31.24
C ARG A 22 -5.77 12.97 31.81
N TRP A 23 -6.07 11.99 30.97
CA TRP A 23 -6.08 10.59 31.37
C TRP A 23 -4.72 10.16 31.89
N LEU A 24 -3.65 10.43 31.14
CA LEU A 24 -2.28 10.04 31.48
C LEU A 24 -1.84 10.65 32.83
N ALA A 25 -2.13 11.93 33.06
CA ALA A 25 -1.80 12.62 34.30
C ALA A 25 -2.59 12.09 35.53
N SER A 26 -3.69 11.37 35.32
CA SER A 26 -4.48 10.74 36.39
C SER A 26 -4.06 9.31 36.71
N GLN A 27 -3.12 8.73 35.94
CA GLN A 27 -2.69 7.35 36.13
C GLN A 27 -1.55 7.24 37.16
N PRO A 28 -1.40 6.08 37.82
CA PRO A 28 -0.20 5.75 38.59
C PRO A 28 1.06 5.74 37.71
N ASP A 29 2.19 6.18 38.27
CA ASP A 29 3.49 6.28 37.56
C ASP A 29 3.94 4.98 36.90
N ASP A 30 3.54 3.81 37.43
CA ASP A 30 3.95 2.49 36.97
C ASP A 30 2.97 1.84 35.98
N LEU A 31 1.77 2.41 35.78
CA LEU A 31 0.74 1.82 34.91
C LEU A 31 1.25 1.64 33.48
N MET A 32 1.89 2.67 32.92
CA MET A 32 2.36 2.63 31.53
C MET A 32 3.44 1.57 31.33
N ALA A 33 4.35 1.39 32.30
CA ALA A 33 5.36 0.35 32.24
C ALA A 33 4.75 -1.06 32.29
N ARG A 34 3.73 -1.27 33.14
CA ARG A 34 2.98 -2.54 33.21
C ARG A 34 2.24 -2.81 31.90
N LYS A 35 1.53 -1.83 31.37
CA LYS A 35 0.77 -1.96 30.11
C LYS A 35 1.67 -2.18 28.89
N ALA A 36 2.88 -1.61 28.89
CA ALA A 36 3.86 -1.89 27.84
C ALA A 36 4.35 -3.35 27.88
N ALA A 37 4.54 -3.92 29.08
CA ALA A 37 4.87 -5.34 29.22
C ALA A 37 3.71 -6.24 28.78
N ASP A 38 2.47 -5.90 29.15
CA ASP A 38 1.27 -6.60 28.70
C ASP A 38 1.14 -6.56 27.16
N ALA A 39 1.43 -5.40 26.54
CA ALA A 39 1.41 -5.24 25.10
C ALA A 39 2.42 -6.15 24.38
N GLU A 40 3.65 -6.23 24.91
CA GLU A 40 4.68 -7.13 24.36
C GLU A 40 4.24 -8.59 24.43
N GLU A 41 3.56 -9.00 25.50
CA GLU A 41 3.01 -10.35 25.63
C GLU A 41 1.87 -10.60 24.62
N VAL A 42 0.98 -9.65 24.41
CA VAL A 42 -0.09 -9.74 23.40
C VAL A 42 0.52 -9.95 22.01
N PHE A 43 1.46 -9.09 21.60
CA PHE A 43 2.13 -9.18 20.29
C PHE A 43 2.85 -10.53 20.09
N ARG A 44 3.47 -11.04 21.16
CA ARG A 44 4.14 -12.35 21.14
C ARG A 44 3.14 -13.50 20.97
N ARG A 45 1.96 -13.41 21.56
CA ARG A 45 0.91 -14.45 21.48
C ARG A 45 0.15 -14.41 20.16
N THR A 46 -0.09 -13.23 19.59
CA THR A 46 -0.76 -13.07 18.28
C THR A 46 0.16 -13.41 17.10
N GLY A 47 1.47 -13.54 17.33
CA GLY A 47 2.43 -13.94 16.29
C GLY A 47 2.71 -12.81 15.29
N ILE A 48 2.61 -11.55 15.74
CA ILE A 48 2.92 -10.39 14.89
C ILE A 48 4.43 -10.27 14.73
N THR A 49 4.99 -11.01 13.78
CA THR A 49 6.43 -11.11 13.54
C THR A 49 6.83 -10.52 12.19
N PHE A 50 8.08 -10.04 12.11
CA PHE A 50 8.72 -9.67 10.85
C PHE A 50 10.06 -10.39 10.70
N ALA A 51 10.41 -10.82 9.49
CA ALA A 51 11.71 -11.37 9.18
C ALA A 51 12.72 -10.23 8.91
N VAL A 52 13.74 -10.11 9.77
CA VAL A 52 14.83 -9.13 9.55
C VAL A 52 15.86 -9.75 8.61
N TYR A 53 16.10 -9.13 7.46
CA TYR A 53 17.19 -9.52 6.55
C TYR A 53 18.53 -9.06 7.13
N GLY A 54 19.48 -9.99 7.35
CA GLY A 54 20.88 -9.66 7.66
C GLY A 54 21.57 -10.51 8.72
N GLU A 55 20.86 -11.37 9.46
CA GLU A 55 21.48 -12.37 10.35
C GLU A 55 21.31 -13.77 9.72
N GLU A 56 22.35 -14.61 9.77
CA GLU A 56 22.40 -15.97 9.17
C GLU A 56 21.33 -16.94 9.71
N GLN A 57 20.53 -16.48 10.67
CA GLN A 57 19.27 -17.09 11.06
C GLN A 57 18.20 -16.00 10.89
N ALA A 58 17.27 -16.21 9.95
CA ALA A 58 16.06 -15.40 9.84
C ALA A 58 15.17 -15.66 11.08
N THR A 59 15.58 -15.13 12.23
CA THR A 59 14.77 -15.15 13.44
C THR A 59 13.67 -14.12 13.27
N GLU A 60 12.43 -14.58 13.22
CA GLU A 60 11.24 -13.74 13.36
C GLU A 60 11.40 -12.84 14.59
N ARG A 61 11.44 -11.51 14.39
CA ARG A 61 11.49 -10.53 15.47
C ARG A 61 10.13 -9.84 15.58
N LEU A 62 9.69 -9.61 16.80
CA LEU A 62 8.52 -8.79 17.09
C LEU A 62 8.85 -7.34 16.70
N ILE A 63 7.95 -6.70 15.95
CA ILE A 63 8.06 -5.26 15.72
C ILE A 63 7.75 -4.56 17.05
N PRO A 64 8.63 -3.67 17.55
CA PRO A 64 8.34 -2.96 18.79
C PRO A 64 7.07 -2.13 18.63
N PHE A 65 6.17 -2.26 19.59
CA PHE A 65 4.92 -1.51 19.64
C PHE A 65 4.96 -0.51 20.78
N ASP A 66 4.62 0.75 20.50
CA ASP A 66 4.48 1.77 21.52
C ASP A 66 3.01 2.09 21.80
N ILE A 67 2.67 2.07 23.09
CA ILE A 67 1.30 2.22 23.61
C ILE A 67 0.80 3.68 23.67
N VAL A 68 1.62 4.66 23.31
CA VAL A 68 1.20 6.06 23.20
C VAL A 68 0.71 6.32 21.77
N PRO A 69 -0.60 6.55 21.57
CA PRO A 69 -1.16 6.66 20.24
C PRO A 69 -0.73 7.96 19.56
N ARG A 70 -0.71 7.95 18.23
CA ARG A 70 -0.65 9.17 17.44
C ARG A 70 -2.06 9.67 17.17
N ILE A 71 -2.41 10.87 17.65
CA ILE A 71 -3.78 11.39 17.55
C ILE A 71 -3.88 12.50 16.51
N LEU A 72 -4.83 12.34 15.57
CA LEU A 72 -5.21 13.30 14.55
C LEU A 72 -6.67 13.73 14.77
N SER A 73 -6.95 15.02 14.60
CA SER A 73 -8.30 15.57 14.53
C SER A 73 -9.02 15.16 13.24
N ALA A 74 -10.36 15.26 13.27
CA ALA A 74 -11.20 15.07 12.09
C ALA A 74 -10.83 16.00 10.93
N ALA A 75 -10.49 17.26 11.22
CA ALA A 75 -10.15 18.26 10.20
C ALA A 75 -8.80 17.96 9.52
N GLU A 76 -7.77 17.57 10.29
CA GLU A 76 -6.49 17.11 9.75
C GLU A 76 -6.71 15.90 8.85
N TRP A 77 -7.47 14.91 9.32
CA TRP A 77 -7.78 13.70 8.55
C TRP A 77 -8.59 13.99 7.28
N ALA A 78 -9.60 14.85 7.35
CA ALA A 78 -10.43 15.20 6.19
C ALA A 78 -9.60 15.86 5.08
N ARG A 79 -8.58 16.65 5.44
CA ARG A 79 -7.62 17.19 4.45
C ARG A 79 -6.73 16.10 3.87
N LEU A 80 -6.18 15.22 4.72
CA LEU A 80 -5.34 14.09 4.29
C LEU A 80 -6.10 13.18 3.33
N ALA A 81 -7.30 12.74 3.69
CA ALA A 81 -8.12 11.84 2.89
C ALA A 81 -8.44 12.42 1.51
N ARG A 82 -8.85 13.71 1.43
CA ARG A 82 -9.10 14.37 0.13
C ARG A 82 -7.85 14.46 -0.74
N GLY A 83 -6.71 14.77 -0.15
CA GLY A 83 -5.45 14.87 -0.89
C GLY A 83 -4.92 13.52 -1.37
N ILE A 84 -5.06 12.47 -0.56
CA ILE A 84 -4.73 11.10 -0.97
C ILE A 84 -5.65 10.66 -2.10
N GLU A 85 -6.95 10.94 -2.01
CA GLU A 85 -7.90 10.63 -3.08
C GLU A 85 -7.54 11.33 -4.40
N GLN A 86 -7.26 12.64 -4.36
CA GLN A 86 -6.82 13.41 -5.53
C GLN A 86 -5.56 12.78 -6.15
N ARG A 87 -4.56 12.48 -5.33
CA ARG A 87 -3.28 11.90 -5.76
C ARG A 87 -3.45 10.52 -6.39
N VAL A 88 -4.24 9.63 -5.79
CA VAL A 88 -4.50 8.27 -6.29
C VAL A 88 -5.25 8.28 -7.62
N ARG A 89 -6.17 9.23 -7.82
CA ARG A 89 -6.85 9.44 -9.12
C ARG A 89 -5.87 9.91 -10.20
N ALA A 90 -4.94 10.81 -9.85
CA ALA A 90 -3.88 11.24 -10.76
C ALA A 90 -2.93 10.08 -11.11
N ILE A 91 -2.53 9.27 -10.14
CA ILE A 91 -1.68 8.08 -10.35
C ILE A 91 -2.34 7.09 -11.31
N ASN A 92 -3.62 6.75 -11.13
CA ASN A 92 -4.31 5.84 -12.05
C ASN A 92 -4.43 6.43 -13.47
N SER A 93 -4.69 7.74 -13.59
CA SER A 93 -4.73 8.43 -14.88
C SER A 93 -3.37 8.44 -15.58
N PHE A 94 -2.31 8.69 -14.81
CA PHE A 94 -0.92 8.63 -15.27
C PHE A 94 -0.56 7.23 -15.79
N LEU A 95 -0.82 6.19 -14.98
CA LEU A 95 -0.58 4.80 -15.37
C LEU A 95 -1.35 4.40 -16.63
N HIS A 96 -2.61 4.82 -16.75
CA HIS A 96 -3.35 4.62 -17.98
C HIS A 96 -2.67 5.32 -19.16
N ASP A 97 -2.31 6.59 -19.03
CA ASP A 97 -1.73 7.36 -20.12
C ASP A 97 -0.38 6.83 -20.61
N ILE A 98 0.54 6.48 -19.69
CA ILE A 98 1.88 5.98 -20.05
C ILE A 98 1.85 4.67 -20.86
N TYR A 99 0.85 3.82 -20.62
CA TYR A 99 0.66 2.57 -21.36
C TYR A 99 -0.21 2.74 -22.61
N HIS A 100 -0.73 3.95 -22.86
CA HIS A 100 -1.59 4.23 -24.02
C HIS A 100 -1.04 5.38 -24.86
N ARG A 101 -1.59 6.59 -24.70
CA ARG A 101 -1.32 7.71 -25.61
C ARG A 101 -0.12 8.56 -25.21
N GLN A 102 0.35 8.44 -23.96
CA GLN A 102 1.49 9.17 -23.43
C GLN A 102 1.35 10.69 -23.59
N GLU A 103 0.14 11.22 -23.38
CA GLU A 103 -0.17 12.64 -23.53
C GLU A 103 0.67 13.51 -22.58
N VAL A 104 0.95 13.05 -21.35
CA VAL A 104 1.81 13.77 -20.39
C VAL A 104 3.26 13.91 -20.89
N ILE A 105 3.75 12.92 -21.65
CA ILE A 105 5.08 12.96 -22.28
C ILE A 105 5.04 13.89 -23.50
N ARG A 106 4.01 13.78 -24.34
CA ARG A 106 3.83 14.65 -25.51
C ARG A 106 3.66 16.12 -25.14
N ALA A 107 3.08 16.39 -23.98
CA ALA A 107 2.96 17.73 -23.41
C ALA A 107 4.28 18.26 -22.83
N GLY A 108 5.34 17.45 -22.78
CA GLY A 108 6.65 17.83 -22.23
C GLY A 108 6.69 17.93 -20.70
N ILE A 109 5.68 17.39 -20.00
CA ILE A 109 5.60 17.46 -18.53
C ILE A 109 6.51 16.40 -17.90
N VAL A 110 6.43 15.17 -18.38
CA VAL A 110 7.29 14.06 -17.95
C VAL A 110 8.23 13.69 -19.10
N PRO A 111 9.56 13.65 -18.88
CA PRO A 111 10.51 13.25 -19.92
C PRO A 111 10.30 11.81 -20.39
N LEU A 112 10.51 11.55 -21.68
CA LEU A 112 10.35 10.20 -22.25
C LEU A 112 11.37 9.23 -21.64
N GLU A 113 12.61 9.68 -21.51
CA GLU A 113 13.74 8.88 -21.01
C GLU A 113 13.43 8.31 -19.62
N LEU A 114 12.76 9.10 -18.78
CA LEU A 114 12.38 8.73 -17.42
C LEU A 114 11.40 7.55 -17.35
N ILE A 115 10.65 7.32 -18.42
CA ILE A 115 9.75 6.15 -18.55
C ILE A 115 10.44 5.03 -19.34
N ALA A 116 11.12 5.37 -20.44
CA ALA A 116 11.74 4.41 -21.34
C ALA A 116 12.90 3.62 -20.70
N THR A 117 13.59 4.18 -19.71
CA THR A 117 14.68 3.51 -18.98
C THR A 117 14.26 3.03 -17.59
N ASN A 118 12.97 3.09 -17.26
CA ASN A 118 12.49 2.66 -15.95
C ASN A 118 12.28 1.14 -15.94
N ASP A 119 13.01 0.43 -15.07
CA ASP A 119 12.92 -1.03 -14.95
C ASP A 119 11.51 -1.51 -14.54
N ALA A 120 10.71 -0.65 -13.91
CA ALA A 120 9.33 -0.95 -13.53
C ALA A 120 8.30 -0.66 -14.63
N PHE A 121 8.70 -0.09 -15.77
CA PHE A 121 7.84 0.03 -16.94
C PHE A 121 7.75 -1.32 -17.67
N LEU A 122 6.53 -1.83 -17.85
CA LEU A 122 6.32 -3.13 -18.50
C LEU A 122 5.75 -2.96 -19.91
N PRO A 123 6.55 -3.20 -20.98
CA PRO A 123 6.04 -3.20 -22.35
C PRO A 123 4.84 -4.13 -22.57
N GLN A 124 4.75 -5.19 -21.77
CA GLN A 124 3.65 -6.14 -21.71
C GLN A 124 2.28 -5.49 -21.48
N MET A 125 2.24 -4.29 -20.88
CA MET A 125 1.03 -3.54 -20.54
C MET A 125 0.65 -2.48 -21.58
N ILE A 126 1.47 -2.25 -22.63
CA ILE A 126 1.19 -1.26 -23.67
C ILE A 126 -0.10 -1.63 -24.42
N GLY A 127 -1.01 -0.66 -24.56
CA GLY A 127 -2.30 -0.81 -25.21
C GLY A 127 -3.31 -1.67 -24.43
N MET A 128 -2.96 -2.09 -23.21
CA MET A 128 -3.83 -2.89 -22.36
C MET A 128 -4.53 -1.99 -21.33
N THR A 129 -5.86 -2.06 -21.30
CA THR A 129 -6.66 -1.52 -20.18
C THR A 129 -7.01 -2.65 -19.20
N PRO A 130 -6.56 -2.58 -17.93
CA PRO A 130 -6.99 -3.49 -16.87
C PRO A 130 -8.52 -3.57 -16.77
N PRO A 131 -9.10 -4.71 -16.35
CA PRO A 131 -10.51 -4.76 -15.97
C PRO A 131 -10.86 -3.66 -14.96
N GLY A 132 -12.00 -3.00 -15.17
CA GLY A 132 -12.40 -1.84 -14.38
C GLY A 132 -11.63 -0.55 -14.67
N GLY A 133 -10.57 -0.58 -15.50
CA GLY A 133 -9.71 0.57 -15.77
C GLY A 133 -8.86 0.99 -14.57
N ILE A 134 -8.64 0.08 -13.62
CA ILE A 134 -7.94 0.34 -12.36
C ILE A 134 -6.56 -0.33 -12.42
N TYR A 135 -5.51 0.46 -12.23
CA TYR A 135 -4.15 -0.07 -12.12
C TYR A 135 -3.81 -0.31 -10.66
N THR A 136 -3.94 0.70 -9.82
CA THR A 136 -3.61 0.61 -8.38
C THR A 136 -4.88 0.45 -7.55
N HIS A 137 -5.18 -0.79 -7.19
CA HIS A 137 -6.33 -1.16 -6.37
C HIS A 137 -6.09 -0.83 -4.89
N ILE A 138 -4.85 -0.92 -4.45
CA ILE A 138 -4.38 -0.48 -3.14
C ILE A 138 -3.20 0.47 -3.35
N VAL A 139 -3.23 1.65 -2.72
CA VAL A 139 -2.07 2.57 -2.68
C VAL A 139 -1.75 2.90 -1.23
N GLY A 140 -0.50 2.68 -0.83
CA GLY A 140 0.03 3.21 0.43
C GLY A 140 0.69 4.56 0.19
N THR A 141 0.33 5.59 0.95
CA THR A 141 0.95 6.92 0.80
C THR A 141 1.72 7.25 2.06
N ASP A 142 3.04 7.35 1.98
CA ASP A 142 3.88 7.74 3.12
C ASP A 142 3.84 9.25 3.29
N ILE A 143 3.39 9.69 4.46
CA ILE A 143 3.15 11.09 4.80
C ILE A 143 3.94 11.44 6.05
N VAL A 144 4.64 12.56 5.96
CA VAL A 144 5.32 13.20 7.10
C VAL A 144 4.66 14.52 7.43
N ARG A 145 4.90 15.00 8.64
CA ARG A 145 4.41 16.31 9.11
C ARG A 145 5.60 17.15 9.55
N THR A 146 5.62 18.42 9.20
CA THR A 146 6.70 19.37 9.58
C THR A 146 6.20 20.50 10.49
N ALA A 147 4.90 20.80 10.43
CA ALA A 147 4.22 21.79 11.25
C ALA A 147 2.73 21.47 11.42
N GLU A 148 2.00 22.30 12.19
CA GLU A 148 0.57 22.13 12.51
C GLU A 148 -0.31 21.89 11.28
N ASN A 149 -0.05 22.51 10.12
CA ASN A 149 -0.87 22.31 8.93
C ASN A 149 -0.05 21.89 7.71
N GLU A 150 1.14 21.35 7.94
CA GLU A 150 2.09 20.97 6.89
C GLU A 150 2.28 19.47 6.88
N PHE A 151 1.41 18.79 6.13
CA PHE A 151 1.57 17.39 5.77
C PHE A 151 2.12 17.28 4.35
N GLN A 152 3.10 16.42 4.17
CA GLN A 152 3.77 16.25 2.89
C GLN A 152 3.91 14.76 2.56
N VAL A 153 3.70 14.41 1.31
CA VAL A 153 3.93 13.05 0.81
C VAL A 153 5.44 12.85 0.64
N LEU A 154 5.96 11.78 1.23
CA LEU A 154 7.34 11.34 1.10
C LEU A 154 7.50 10.32 -0.04
N GLU A 155 6.56 9.39 -0.15
CA GLU A 155 6.61 8.26 -1.08
C GLU A 155 5.21 7.71 -1.36
N ASP A 156 4.99 7.21 -2.57
CA ASP A 156 3.80 6.44 -2.93
C ASP A 156 4.19 4.97 -3.04
N ASN A 157 3.30 4.05 -2.71
CA ASN A 157 3.54 2.61 -2.78
C ASN A 157 2.44 2.00 -3.65
N CYS A 158 2.75 1.76 -4.93
CA CYS A 158 1.80 1.38 -5.98
C CYS A 158 1.95 -0.08 -6.43
N ARG A 159 2.98 -0.80 -5.98
CA ARG A 159 3.20 -2.23 -6.25
C ARG A 159 2.35 -3.11 -5.32
N THR A 160 2.95 -3.58 -4.23
CA THR A 160 2.39 -4.51 -3.25
C THR A 160 2.44 -3.89 -1.85
N PRO A 161 1.74 -2.75 -1.60
CA PRO A 161 1.83 -2.04 -0.33
C PRO A 161 1.44 -2.94 0.85
N SER A 162 2.23 -2.87 1.92
CA SER A 162 2.05 -3.63 3.16
C SER A 162 1.98 -2.70 4.37
N GLY A 163 1.48 -3.23 5.48
CA GLY A 163 1.40 -2.54 6.78
C GLY A 163 0.01 -2.49 7.40
N VAL A 164 -1.01 -2.99 6.71
CA VAL A 164 -2.41 -2.97 7.15
C VAL A 164 -2.62 -3.87 8.35
N SER A 165 -1.98 -5.04 8.37
CA SER A 165 -2.06 -5.98 9.50
C SER A 165 -1.65 -5.28 10.80
N TYR A 166 -0.49 -4.61 10.80
CA TYR A 166 -0.03 -3.81 11.94
C TYR A 166 -0.99 -2.68 12.30
N MET A 167 -1.55 -1.98 11.31
CA MET A 167 -2.54 -0.93 11.59
C MET A 167 -3.74 -1.48 12.37
N LEU A 168 -4.27 -2.66 12.00
CA LEU A 168 -5.41 -3.29 12.65
C LEU A 168 -5.04 -3.87 14.02
N GLU A 169 -3.93 -4.59 14.11
CA GLU A 169 -3.45 -5.20 15.36
C GLU A 169 -3.07 -4.15 16.42
N ASN A 170 -2.49 -3.01 15.99
CA ASN A 170 -2.21 -1.89 16.88
C ASN A 170 -3.50 -1.37 17.54
N ARG A 171 -4.59 -1.26 16.76
CA ARG A 171 -5.89 -0.83 17.27
C ARG A 171 -6.49 -1.84 18.24
N GLU A 172 -6.53 -3.11 17.86
CA GLU A 172 -7.07 -4.18 18.69
C GLU A 172 -6.31 -4.27 20.02
N THR A 173 -4.97 -4.19 19.98
CA THR A 173 -4.13 -4.19 21.19
C THR A 173 -4.44 -2.99 22.07
N MET A 174 -4.55 -1.78 21.51
CA MET A 174 -4.92 -0.59 22.28
C MET A 174 -6.32 -0.72 22.91
N MET A 175 -7.30 -1.26 22.18
CA MET A 175 -8.66 -1.47 22.68
C MET A 175 -8.70 -2.50 23.82
N GLN A 176 -7.88 -3.55 23.75
CA GLN A 176 -7.73 -4.54 24.82
C GLN A 176 -7.04 -3.95 26.06
N LEU A 177 -6.01 -3.14 25.87
CA LEU A 177 -5.20 -2.59 26.97
C LEU A 177 -5.87 -1.39 27.66
N PHE A 178 -6.58 -0.55 26.91
CA PHE A 178 -7.13 0.73 27.38
C PHE A 178 -8.56 0.98 26.88
N PRO A 179 -9.52 0.07 27.16
CA PRO A 179 -10.90 0.23 26.69
C PRO A 179 -11.54 1.56 27.15
N GLU A 180 -11.16 2.06 28.33
CA GLU A 180 -11.60 3.36 28.86
C GLU A 180 -11.15 4.55 28.01
N LEU A 181 -9.98 4.48 27.38
CA LEU A 181 -9.51 5.56 26.50
C LEU A 181 -10.38 5.67 25.26
N PHE A 182 -10.87 4.56 24.70
CA PHE A 182 -11.78 4.56 23.54
C PHE A 182 -13.21 5.01 23.90
N MET A 183 -13.60 4.91 25.17
CA MET A 183 -14.87 5.49 25.64
C MET A 183 -14.76 7.01 25.81
N GLN A 184 -13.60 7.51 26.22
CA GLN A 184 -13.34 8.94 26.44
C GLN A 184 -13.00 9.68 25.15
N ASN A 185 -12.23 9.04 24.27
CA ASN A 185 -11.82 9.58 22.97
C ASN A 185 -12.77 9.05 21.90
N ARG A 186 -13.36 9.93 21.11
CA ARG A 186 -14.26 9.54 20.00
C ARG A 186 -13.46 9.06 18.79
N VAL A 187 -12.71 7.98 18.93
CA VAL A 187 -11.84 7.42 17.87
C VAL A 187 -12.70 6.77 16.79
N GLU A 188 -12.36 7.01 15.52
CA GLU A 188 -13.01 6.36 14.38
C GLU A 188 -12.58 4.90 14.21
N PRO A 189 -13.49 4.01 13.79
CA PRO A 189 -13.24 2.60 13.58
C PRO A 189 -12.42 2.37 12.31
N ILE A 190 -11.60 1.32 12.32
CA ILE A 190 -10.75 0.90 11.20
C ILE A 190 -10.91 -0.59 10.85
N GLU A 191 -11.58 -1.36 11.71
CA GLU A 191 -11.79 -2.81 11.61
C GLU A 191 -12.54 -3.24 10.34
N ASP A 192 -13.27 -2.32 9.69
CA ASP A 192 -13.95 -2.59 8.43
C ASP A 192 -13.01 -2.59 7.20
N TYR A 193 -11.70 -2.32 7.37
CA TYR A 193 -10.75 -2.33 6.26
C TYR A 193 -10.82 -3.61 5.40
N PRO A 194 -10.75 -4.84 5.94
CA PRO A 194 -10.78 -6.05 5.11
C PRO A 194 -12.08 -6.18 4.31
N LYS A 195 -13.23 -5.80 4.90
CA LYS A 195 -14.52 -5.79 4.20
C LYS A 195 -14.52 -4.78 3.04
N LEU A 196 -13.96 -3.59 3.26
CA LEU A 196 -13.83 -2.57 2.22
C LEU A 196 -12.85 -3.01 1.12
N LEU A 197 -11.75 -3.68 1.48
CA LEU A 197 -10.79 -4.25 0.52
C LEU A 197 -11.48 -5.29 -0.36
N ARG A 198 -12.15 -6.28 0.23
CA ARG A 198 -12.92 -7.29 -0.52
C ARG A 198 -13.95 -6.64 -1.44
N ARG A 199 -14.66 -5.61 -0.95
CA ARG A 199 -15.64 -4.87 -1.75
C ARG A 199 -14.99 -4.16 -2.94
N SER A 200 -13.88 -3.47 -2.74
CA SER A 200 -13.15 -2.76 -3.80
C SER A 200 -12.59 -3.74 -4.85
N LEU A 201 -11.98 -4.85 -4.41
CA LEU A 201 -11.51 -5.92 -5.30
C LEU A 201 -12.67 -6.54 -6.10
N SER A 202 -13.80 -6.82 -5.44
CA SER A 202 -14.97 -7.38 -6.12
C SER A 202 -15.59 -6.41 -7.14
N ALA A 203 -15.51 -5.10 -6.89
CA ALA A 203 -15.97 -4.07 -7.82
C ALA A 203 -15.12 -4.01 -9.10
N ALA A 204 -13.85 -4.42 -9.03
CA ALA A 204 -12.92 -4.50 -10.16
C ALA A 204 -13.06 -5.80 -10.97
N ARG A 205 -14.13 -6.59 -10.78
CA ARG A 205 -14.33 -7.87 -11.49
C ARG A 205 -14.30 -7.71 -13.01
N PRO A 206 -13.83 -8.74 -13.74
CA PRO A 206 -13.96 -8.78 -15.20
C PRO A 206 -15.44 -8.70 -15.63
N ALA A 207 -15.71 -8.07 -16.78
CA ALA A 207 -17.08 -7.87 -17.26
C ALA A 207 -17.86 -9.19 -17.43
N ARG A 208 -17.16 -10.28 -17.78
CA ARG A 208 -17.73 -11.63 -17.97
C ARG A 208 -17.81 -12.46 -16.68
N ALA A 209 -17.29 -11.98 -15.56
CA ALA A 209 -17.38 -12.65 -14.28
C ALA A 209 -18.83 -12.60 -13.73
N PRO A 210 -19.22 -13.49 -12.80
CA PRO A 210 -20.49 -13.36 -12.08
C PRO A 210 -20.55 -12.08 -11.23
N ALA A 211 -21.75 -11.68 -10.81
CA ALA A 211 -21.95 -10.50 -9.96
C ALA A 211 -21.24 -10.62 -8.59
N GLN A 212 -21.12 -11.85 -8.08
CA GLN A 212 -20.29 -12.18 -6.92
C GLN A 212 -19.04 -12.91 -7.43
N PRO A 213 -17.94 -12.20 -7.70
CA PRO A 213 -16.71 -12.80 -8.22
C PRO A 213 -16.02 -13.65 -7.14
N ALA A 214 -15.33 -14.70 -7.57
CA ALA A 214 -14.38 -15.41 -6.72
C ALA A 214 -13.10 -14.57 -6.57
N VAL A 215 -12.83 -14.12 -5.33
CA VAL A 215 -11.63 -13.37 -4.96
C VAL A 215 -10.65 -14.29 -4.23
N ALA A 216 -9.35 -14.17 -4.49
CA ALA A 216 -8.30 -14.87 -3.77
C ALA A 216 -7.08 -13.97 -3.53
N VAL A 217 -6.30 -14.27 -2.48
CA VAL A 217 -5.00 -13.65 -2.20
C VAL A 217 -3.89 -14.59 -2.67
N MET A 218 -3.06 -14.13 -3.59
CA MET A 218 -1.89 -14.89 -4.05
C MET A 218 -0.66 -14.52 -3.24
N THR A 219 0.01 -15.51 -2.65
CA THR A 219 1.18 -15.34 -1.80
C THR A 219 2.40 -16.08 -2.38
N PRO A 220 3.63 -15.57 -2.18
CA PRO A 220 4.86 -16.30 -2.48
C PRO A 220 5.19 -17.43 -1.48
N GLY A 221 4.38 -17.58 -0.42
CA GLY A 221 4.53 -18.61 0.60
C GLY A 221 5.24 -18.13 1.87
N VAL A 222 5.42 -19.07 2.81
CA VAL A 222 5.85 -18.82 4.21
C VAL A 222 7.21 -18.14 4.36
N ASN A 223 8.08 -18.26 3.36
CA ASN A 223 9.43 -17.69 3.40
C ASN A 223 9.48 -16.19 3.07
N ASN A 224 8.33 -15.55 2.85
CA ASN A 224 8.23 -14.12 2.63
C ASN A 224 7.94 -13.38 3.96
N SER A 225 8.66 -12.29 4.20
CA SER A 225 8.55 -11.51 5.45
C SER A 225 7.16 -10.93 5.73
N ALA A 226 6.31 -10.78 4.70
CA ALA A 226 4.94 -10.29 4.82
C ALA A 226 3.89 -11.42 4.77
N TYR A 227 4.29 -12.70 4.80
CA TYR A 227 3.36 -13.83 4.72
C TYR A 227 2.23 -13.77 5.76
N TYR A 228 2.56 -13.39 7.00
CA TYR A 228 1.57 -13.17 8.07
C TYR A 228 0.43 -12.24 7.60
N GLU A 229 0.78 -11.09 7.00
CA GLU A 229 -0.22 -10.15 6.50
C GLU A 229 -1.05 -10.73 5.36
N HIS A 230 -0.45 -11.55 4.49
CA HIS A 230 -1.16 -12.18 3.38
C HIS A 230 -2.24 -13.13 3.91
N ALA A 231 -1.86 -13.99 4.86
CA ALA A 231 -2.75 -14.94 5.49
C ALA A 231 -3.84 -14.24 6.32
N PHE A 232 -3.44 -13.24 7.12
CA PHE A 232 -4.36 -12.42 7.91
C PHE A 232 -5.41 -11.74 7.03
N LEU A 233 -5.01 -11.08 5.94
CA LEU A 233 -5.97 -10.40 5.06
C LEU A 233 -6.86 -11.39 4.32
N ALA A 234 -6.35 -12.56 3.91
CA ALA A 234 -7.16 -13.60 3.29
C ALA A 234 -8.25 -14.10 4.24
N ASP A 235 -7.88 -14.39 5.50
CA ASP A 235 -8.79 -14.82 6.56
C ASP A 235 -9.84 -13.76 6.90
N GLN A 236 -9.42 -12.52 7.18
CA GLN A 236 -10.32 -11.42 7.53
C GLN A 236 -11.27 -11.02 6.39
N MET A 237 -10.84 -11.16 5.13
CA MET A 237 -11.72 -11.01 3.98
C MET A 237 -12.65 -12.20 3.78
N GLY A 238 -12.35 -13.37 4.34
CA GLY A 238 -13.04 -14.63 4.08
C GLY A 238 -12.87 -15.08 2.63
N VAL A 239 -11.62 -15.07 2.14
CA VAL A 239 -11.23 -15.50 0.79
C VAL A 239 -10.09 -16.52 0.85
N GLN A 240 -9.81 -17.18 -0.27
CA GLN A 240 -8.75 -18.20 -0.31
C GLN A 240 -7.36 -17.55 -0.33
N LEU A 241 -6.43 -18.09 0.44
CA LEU A 241 -4.99 -17.85 0.31
C LEU A 241 -4.41 -18.94 -0.59
N VAL A 242 -3.75 -18.56 -1.68
CA VAL A 242 -3.25 -19.48 -2.70
C VAL A 242 -1.81 -19.18 -3.08
N GLU A 243 -1.04 -20.21 -3.38
CA GLU A 243 0.28 -20.10 -4.02
C GLU A 243 0.17 -20.38 -5.53
N GLY A 244 1.21 -20.04 -6.32
CA GLY A 244 1.22 -20.32 -7.75
C GLY A 244 0.96 -21.79 -8.09
N ALA A 245 1.46 -22.72 -7.26
CA ALA A 245 1.28 -24.16 -7.42
C ALA A 245 -0.19 -24.63 -7.25
N ASP A 246 -1.04 -23.84 -6.59
CA ASP A 246 -2.47 -24.15 -6.41
C ASP A 246 -3.30 -23.72 -7.62
N LEU A 247 -2.73 -22.91 -8.50
CA LEU A 247 -3.42 -22.25 -9.60
C LEU A 247 -2.99 -22.82 -10.96
N ARG A 248 -3.93 -22.89 -11.89
CA ARG A 248 -3.67 -23.25 -13.29
C ARG A 248 -4.59 -22.48 -14.23
N VAL A 249 -4.15 -22.31 -15.47
CA VAL A 249 -5.03 -21.86 -16.55
C VAL A 249 -5.85 -23.05 -17.07
N VAL A 250 -7.17 -22.94 -16.99
CA VAL A 250 -8.15 -23.95 -17.45
C VAL A 250 -9.21 -23.22 -18.27
N ASP A 251 -9.42 -23.65 -19.52
CA ASP A 251 -10.40 -23.08 -20.44
C ASP A 251 -10.38 -21.53 -20.53
N GLY A 252 -9.16 -20.97 -20.59
CA GLY A 252 -8.94 -19.52 -20.68
C GLY A 252 -9.24 -18.73 -19.40
N HIS A 253 -9.31 -19.39 -18.24
CA HIS A 253 -9.49 -18.78 -16.93
C HIS A 253 -8.46 -19.30 -15.93
N VAL A 254 -8.11 -18.51 -14.91
CA VAL A 254 -7.34 -19.03 -13.78
C VAL A 254 -8.29 -19.77 -12.86
N ALA A 255 -7.90 -20.98 -12.46
CA ALA A 255 -8.65 -21.80 -11.54
C ALA A 255 -7.75 -22.40 -10.45
N MET A 256 -8.28 -22.42 -9.24
CA MET A 256 -7.68 -23.05 -8.07
C MET A 256 -8.03 -24.54 -8.03
N ARG A 257 -7.05 -25.38 -7.73
CA ARG A 257 -7.24 -26.81 -7.51
C ARG A 257 -7.99 -27.07 -6.20
N THR A 258 -9.08 -27.83 -6.26
CA THR A 258 -9.80 -28.32 -5.07
C THR A 258 -10.00 -29.85 -5.17
N THR A 259 -10.45 -30.48 -4.09
CA THR A 259 -10.80 -31.90 -4.07
C THR A 259 -11.96 -32.25 -5.02
N GLU A 260 -12.86 -31.31 -5.28
CA GLU A 260 -13.99 -31.46 -6.20
C GLU A 260 -13.65 -31.08 -7.66
N GLY A 261 -12.40 -30.68 -7.93
CA GLY A 261 -11.95 -30.20 -9.24
C GLY A 261 -11.49 -28.74 -9.21
N TYR A 262 -11.38 -28.12 -10.37
CA TYR A 262 -10.89 -26.75 -10.49
C TYR A 262 -12.02 -25.73 -10.28
N ARG A 263 -11.82 -24.78 -9.37
CA ARG A 263 -12.73 -23.64 -9.18
C ARG A 263 -12.11 -22.37 -9.72
N ARG A 264 -12.84 -21.69 -10.61
CA ARG A 264 -12.44 -20.42 -11.21
C ARG A 264 -12.20 -19.33 -10.15
N ILE A 265 -11.17 -18.52 -10.39
CA ILE A 265 -10.91 -17.24 -9.69
C ILE A 265 -11.11 -16.11 -10.70
N ASP A 266 -11.81 -15.06 -10.27
CA ASP A 266 -12.13 -13.88 -11.10
C ASP A 266 -11.25 -12.68 -10.76
N VAL A 267 -10.85 -12.54 -9.49
CA VAL A 267 -10.00 -11.45 -9.00
C VAL A 267 -8.90 -12.02 -8.12
N LEU A 268 -7.66 -11.74 -8.48
CA LEU A 268 -6.47 -12.19 -7.76
C LEU A 268 -5.77 -10.99 -7.14
N TYR A 269 -5.84 -10.86 -5.82
CA TYR A 269 -5.03 -9.90 -5.07
C TYR A 269 -3.63 -10.48 -4.93
N ARG A 270 -2.71 -10.04 -5.79
CA ARG A 270 -1.33 -10.55 -5.81
C ARG A 270 -0.49 -9.88 -4.73
N ARG A 271 0.29 -10.69 -4.03
CA ARG A 271 1.34 -10.28 -3.09
C ARG A 271 2.73 -10.74 -3.54
N ILE A 272 2.90 -10.85 -4.86
CA ILE A 272 4.16 -11.17 -5.54
C ILE A 272 4.50 -10.05 -6.53
N ASP A 273 5.79 -9.84 -6.75
CA ASP A 273 6.29 -8.85 -7.72
C ASP A 273 6.04 -9.29 -9.16
N ASP A 274 6.04 -8.31 -10.08
CA ASP A 274 5.67 -8.48 -11.49
C ASP A 274 6.51 -9.56 -12.17
N ASP A 275 7.82 -9.52 -11.95
CA ASP A 275 8.80 -10.44 -12.54
C ASP A 275 8.51 -11.91 -12.26
N TYR A 276 7.88 -12.19 -11.12
CA TYR A 276 7.59 -13.55 -10.67
C TYR A 276 6.19 -14.02 -11.05
N LEU A 277 5.33 -13.15 -11.60
CA LEU A 277 3.90 -13.41 -11.81
C LEU A 277 3.61 -14.46 -12.88
N ASP A 278 4.36 -14.46 -13.98
CA ASP A 278 4.14 -15.33 -15.14
C ASP A 278 5.48 -15.73 -15.78
N PRO A 279 5.93 -16.98 -15.62
CA PRO A 279 7.19 -17.43 -16.21
C PRO A 279 7.19 -17.47 -17.75
N LEU A 280 6.01 -17.37 -18.40
CA LEU A 280 5.94 -17.27 -19.86
C LEU A 280 6.09 -15.83 -20.38
N SER A 281 5.89 -14.83 -19.52
CA SER A 281 5.95 -13.40 -19.88
C SER A 281 7.11 -12.64 -19.24
N PHE A 282 7.61 -13.13 -18.10
CA PHE A 282 8.62 -12.48 -17.27
C PHE A 282 9.78 -13.43 -16.97
N ARG A 283 10.13 -13.66 -15.70
CA ARG A 283 11.24 -14.53 -15.32
C ARG A 283 10.91 -16.01 -15.56
N PRO A 284 11.61 -16.68 -16.50
CA PRO A 284 11.29 -18.07 -16.86
C PRO A 284 11.65 -19.08 -15.76
N ASP A 285 12.51 -18.69 -14.81
CA ASP A 285 12.89 -19.47 -13.64
C ASP A 285 11.93 -19.29 -12.45
N SER A 286 10.92 -18.42 -12.55
CA SER A 286 9.95 -18.21 -11.47
C SER A 286 9.11 -19.46 -11.22
N VAL A 287 9.07 -19.88 -9.96
CA VAL A 287 8.17 -20.94 -9.45
C VAL A 287 7.00 -20.38 -8.65
N LEU A 288 6.94 -19.06 -8.47
CA LEU A 288 5.92 -18.40 -7.64
C LEU A 288 4.66 -18.06 -8.42
N GLY A 289 4.81 -17.82 -9.74
CA GLY A 289 3.76 -17.35 -10.64
C GLY A 289 2.83 -18.43 -11.17
N VAL A 290 1.98 -18.04 -12.12
CA VAL A 290 1.07 -18.94 -12.85
C VAL A 290 1.38 -18.83 -14.35
N PRO A 291 1.89 -19.89 -15.00
CA PRO A 291 2.19 -19.86 -16.43
C PRO A 291 0.98 -19.45 -17.28
N GLY A 292 1.13 -18.39 -18.08
CA GLY A 292 0.10 -17.89 -19.00
C GLY A 292 -0.97 -17.01 -18.37
N ILE A 293 -0.83 -16.61 -17.10
CA ILE A 293 -1.79 -15.71 -16.44
C ILE A 293 -1.88 -14.34 -17.13
N MET A 294 -0.81 -13.85 -17.74
CA MET A 294 -0.84 -12.58 -18.47
C MET A 294 -1.74 -12.65 -19.72
N ASP A 295 -1.83 -13.80 -20.37
CA ASP A 295 -2.74 -13.97 -21.52
C ASP A 295 -4.20 -14.00 -21.08
N VAL A 296 -4.50 -14.64 -19.95
CA VAL A 296 -5.83 -14.61 -19.32
C VAL A 296 -6.21 -13.19 -18.90
N TYR A 297 -5.25 -12.44 -18.36
CA TYR A 297 -5.41 -11.05 -17.95
C TYR A 297 -5.68 -10.15 -19.15
N ARG A 298 -4.88 -10.25 -20.23
CA ARG A 298 -5.08 -9.52 -21.49
C ARG A 298 -6.40 -9.85 -22.18
N ALA A 299 -6.86 -11.09 -22.09
CA ALA A 299 -8.16 -11.50 -22.59
C ALA A 299 -9.34 -10.94 -21.78
N GLY A 300 -9.06 -10.26 -20.65
CA GLY A 300 -10.08 -9.70 -19.76
C GLY A 300 -10.87 -10.77 -19.02
N ASN A 301 -10.25 -11.93 -18.74
CA ASN A 301 -10.88 -13.06 -18.06
C ASN A 301 -10.52 -13.16 -16.56
N ILE A 302 -9.58 -12.34 -16.09
CA ILE A 302 -9.20 -12.19 -14.67
C ILE A 302 -8.84 -10.74 -14.39
N THR A 303 -9.02 -10.29 -13.15
CA THR A 303 -8.44 -9.04 -12.62
C THR A 303 -7.26 -9.37 -11.73
N ILE A 304 -6.12 -8.72 -11.96
CA ILE A 304 -4.93 -8.81 -11.10
C ILE A 304 -4.79 -7.49 -10.34
N ALA A 305 -4.80 -7.58 -9.01
CA ALA A 305 -4.76 -6.42 -8.13
C ALA A 305 -3.48 -6.45 -7.27
N ASN A 306 -2.63 -5.43 -7.26
CA ASN A 306 -2.57 -4.33 -8.24
C ASN A 306 -2.18 -4.85 -9.64
N ALA A 307 -2.49 -4.08 -10.68
CA ALA A 307 -2.08 -4.42 -12.03
C ALA A 307 -0.54 -4.54 -12.13
N PRO A 308 0.00 -5.39 -13.02
CA PRO A 308 1.42 -5.35 -13.37
C PRO A 308 1.81 -3.98 -13.95
N GLY A 309 3.05 -3.56 -13.73
CA GLY A 309 3.62 -2.33 -14.29
C GLY A 309 3.23 -1.06 -13.54
N THR A 310 2.69 -1.17 -12.32
CA THR A 310 2.37 0.00 -11.48
C THR A 310 3.60 0.63 -10.83
N GLY A 311 4.73 -0.07 -10.78
CA GLY A 311 5.95 0.41 -10.13
C GLY A 311 6.60 1.63 -10.80
N VAL A 312 6.23 1.94 -12.04
CA VAL A 312 6.62 3.21 -12.68
C VAL A 312 6.02 4.43 -11.96
N ALA A 313 4.84 4.30 -11.33
CA ALA A 313 4.21 5.43 -10.64
C ALA A 313 4.76 5.68 -9.23
N ASP A 314 5.44 4.69 -8.61
CA ASP A 314 6.12 4.85 -7.32
C ASP A 314 7.64 5.03 -7.44
N ASP A 315 8.15 5.20 -8.66
CA ASP A 315 9.56 5.50 -8.88
C ASP A 315 9.94 6.90 -8.34
N LYS A 316 11.15 7.00 -7.77
CA LYS A 316 11.64 8.25 -7.15
C LYS A 316 11.80 9.40 -8.14
N ALA A 317 12.13 9.09 -9.39
CA ALA A 317 12.19 10.09 -10.46
C ALA A 317 10.78 10.64 -10.72
N VAL A 318 9.82 9.74 -10.96
CA VAL A 318 8.42 10.10 -11.23
C VAL A 318 7.80 10.86 -10.07
N TYR A 319 8.12 10.49 -8.83
CA TYR A 319 7.70 11.22 -7.63
C TYR A 319 7.98 12.72 -7.74
N SER A 320 9.14 13.13 -8.26
CA SER A 320 9.49 14.55 -8.39
C SER A 320 8.63 15.33 -9.40
N TYR A 321 7.88 14.64 -10.27
CA TYR A 321 6.92 15.22 -11.23
C TYR A 321 5.47 15.08 -10.78
N MET A 322 5.20 14.47 -9.62
CA MET A 322 3.84 14.20 -9.17
C MET A 322 2.97 15.46 -9.02
N PRO A 323 3.48 16.63 -8.55
CA PRO A 323 2.70 17.86 -8.54
C PRO A 323 2.20 18.26 -9.94
N GLU A 324 3.04 18.17 -10.96
CA GLU A 324 2.71 18.47 -12.35
C GLU A 324 1.76 17.41 -12.95
N ILE A 325 1.95 16.13 -12.61
CA ILE A 325 1.06 15.02 -12.97
C ILE A 325 -0.36 15.26 -12.40
N ILE A 326 -0.46 15.64 -11.12
CA ILE A 326 -1.74 15.96 -10.48
C ILE A 326 -2.43 17.10 -11.25
N ARG A 327 -1.73 18.21 -11.51
CA ARG A 327 -2.29 19.34 -12.27
C ARG A 327 -2.76 18.91 -13.66
N PHE A 328 -1.97 18.09 -14.35
CA PHE A 328 -2.28 17.66 -15.71
C PHE A 328 -3.56 16.81 -15.79
N TYR A 329 -3.74 15.85 -14.89
CA TYR A 329 -4.89 14.92 -14.96
C TYR A 329 -6.11 15.39 -14.19
N THR A 330 -5.94 16.22 -13.15
CA THR A 330 -7.06 16.70 -12.32
C THR A 330 -7.48 18.12 -12.66
N GLY A 331 -6.59 18.93 -13.24
CA GLY A 331 -6.81 20.37 -13.41
C GLY A 331 -6.77 21.16 -12.10
N GLU A 332 -6.34 20.54 -11.01
CA GLU A 332 -6.32 21.11 -9.66
C GLU A 332 -4.90 21.22 -9.11
N GLU A 333 -4.68 22.14 -8.17
CA GLU A 333 -3.44 22.18 -7.39
C GLU A 333 -3.39 21.01 -6.39
N PRO A 334 -2.20 20.43 -6.15
CA PRO A 334 -2.03 19.37 -5.14
C PRO A 334 -2.46 19.82 -3.74
N ILE A 335 -3.40 19.10 -3.13
CA ILE A 335 -3.85 19.36 -1.75
C ILE A 335 -2.75 19.02 -0.73
N LEU A 336 -2.03 17.93 -0.98
CA LEU A 336 -0.85 17.49 -0.23
C LEU A 336 0.38 17.77 -1.09
N SER A 337 1.34 18.50 -0.52
CA SER A 337 2.59 18.79 -1.19
C SER A 337 3.52 17.57 -1.16
N ASN A 338 4.40 17.47 -2.14
CA ASN A 338 5.58 16.64 -2.02
C ASN A 338 6.60 17.32 -1.11
N ILE A 339 7.57 16.55 -0.63
CA ILE A 339 8.84 17.12 -0.17
C ILE A 339 9.47 17.94 -1.31
N PRO A 340 9.90 19.20 -1.07
CA PRO A 340 10.63 19.99 -2.06
C PRO A 340 11.81 19.19 -2.59
N THR A 341 11.75 18.86 -3.88
CA THR A 341 12.72 17.95 -4.52
C THR A 341 13.33 18.68 -5.70
N LEU A 342 14.62 18.96 -5.61
CA LEU A 342 15.42 19.58 -6.65
C LEU A 342 15.87 18.49 -7.62
N ARG A 343 15.46 18.62 -8.88
CA ARG A 343 15.86 17.70 -9.96
C ARG A 343 17.21 18.14 -10.49
N CYS A 344 18.27 17.38 -10.20
CA CYS A 344 19.63 17.77 -10.59
C CYS A 344 19.85 17.73 -12.11
N SER A 345 18.95 17.12 -12.88
CA SER A 345 18.93 17.23 -14.36
C SER A 345 18.73 18.67 -14.85
N GLU A 346 18.10 19.54 -14.05
CA GLU A 346 17.88 20.95 -14.37
C GLU A 346 19.12 21.76 -13.97
N PRO A 347 19.76 22.52 -14.90
CA PRO A 347 21.03 23.21 -14.61
C PRO A 347 20.98 24.18 -13.42
N GLU A 348 19.87 24.88 -13.23
CA GLU A 348 19.67 25.82 -12.12
C GLU A 348 19.62 25.08 -10.77
N ASN A 349 18.88 23.96 -10.71
CA ASN A 349 18.84 23.11 -9.53
C ASN A 349 20.21 22.48 -9.25
N LEU A 350 20.92 21.99 -10.27
CA LEU A 350 22.26 21.43 -10.10
C LEU A 350 23.21 22.45 -9.48
N ALA A 351 23.20 23.68 -9.99
CA ALA A 351 24.02 24.76 -9.44
C ALA A 351 23.67 25.03 -7.97
N HIS A 352 22.37 25.13 -7.64
CA HIS A 352 21.90 25.32 -6.27
C HIS A 352 22.32 24.17 -5.34
N VAL A 353 22.19 22.93 -5.80
CA VAL A 353 22.55 21.74 -5.02
C VAL A 353 24.04 21.71 -4.75
N LEU A 354 24.87 21.97 -5.76
CA LEU A 354 26.34 21.98 -5.63
C LEU A 354 26.82 23.07 -4.67
N ASP A 355 26.17 24.24 -4.66
CA ASP A 355 26.49 25.36 -3.77
C ASP A 355 26.14 25.08 -2.30
N ARG A 356 25.13 24.22 -2.05
CA ARG A 356 24.57 23.96 -0.71
C ARG A 356 24.57 22.48 -0.33
N LEU A 357 25.56 21.72 -0.80
CA LEU A 357 25.69 20.28 -0.53
C LEU A 357 25.75 19.94 0.96
N ASP A 358 26.10 20.89 1.83
CA ASP A 358 26.14 20.76 3.29
C ASP A 358 24.79 20.91 3.98
N GLU A 359 23.76 21.38 3.27
CA GLU A 359 22.43 21.60 3.83
C GLU A 359 21.40 20.58 3.32
N LEU A 360 21.75 19.87 2.25
CA LEU A 360 20.85 19.00 1.49
C LEU A 360 21.16 17.52 1.69
N VAL A 361 20.15 16.68 1.42
CA VAL A 361 20.31 15.24 1.24
C VAL A 361 20.17 14.93 -0.25
N VAL A 362 21.22 14.38 -0.86
CA VAL A 362 21.24 14.00 -2.28
C VAL A 362 21.09 12.49 -2.41
N LYS A 363 20.21 12.02 -3.29
CA LYS A 363 19.87 10.60 -3.46
C LYS A 363 19.91 10.23 -4.94
N GLU A 364 20.41 9.03 -5.25
CA GLU A 364 20.23 8.43 -6.56
C GLU A 364 18.76 8.09 -6.84
N VAL A 365 18.37 8.28 -8.10
CA VAL A 365 17.02 8.06 -8.61
C VAL A 365 16.65 6.58 -8.67
N HIS A 366 17.56 5.70 -9.12
CA HIS A 366 17.31 4.27 -9.32
C HIS A 366 17.86 3.35 -8.20
N GLY A 367 18.24 3.91 -7.04
CA GLY A 367 18.84 3.15 -5.93
C GLY A 367 17.82 2.66 -4.90
N SER A 368 17.95 1.42 -4.43
CA SER A 368 17.25 0.89 -3.24
C SER A 368 18.20 0.81 -2.04
N GLY A 369 17.66 0.93 -0.82
CA GLY A 369 18.41 0.58 0.41
C GLY A 369 19.49 1.54 0.91
N GLY A 370 19.46 2.83 0.53
CA GLY A 370 20.36 3.86 1.12
C GLY A 370 21.79 3.91 0.53
N TYR A 371 22.11 3.03 -0.43
CA TYR A 371 23.30 3.18 -1.27
C TYR A 371 23.09 4.34 -2.27
N GLY A 372 24.15 5.11 -2.58
CA GLY A 372 24.06 6.25 -3.49
C GLY A 372 23.44 7.52 -2.88
N MET A 373 23.57 7.72 -1.56
CA MET A 373 23.05 8.89 -0.84
C MET A 373 24.16 9.69 -0.15
N LEU A 374 24.05 11.02 -0.17
CA LEU A 374 24.85 11.96 0.62
C LEU A 374 23.93 12.67 1.62
N VAL A 375 24.27 12.63 2.91
CA VAL A 375 23.62 13.45 3.95
C VAL A 375 24.54 14.64 4.22
N GLY A 376 24.31 15.75 3.52
CA GLY A 376 25.16 16.95 3.56
C GLY A 376 25.59 17.40 4.95
N PRO A 377 24.66 17.61 5.88
CA PRO A 377 24.97 18.11 7.23
C PRO A 377 25.85 17.15 8.07
N ALA A 378 25.81 15.85 7.75
CA ALA A 378 26.58 14.82 8.45
C ALA A 378 27.87 14.43 7.71
N ALA A 379 28.06 14.92 6.48
CA ALA A 379 29.19 14.58 5.63
C ALA A 379 30.37 15.54 5.81
N SER A 380 31.56 14.96 5.88
CA SER A 380 32.81 15.73 5.86
C SER A 380 32.95 16.51 4.55
N ARG A 381 33.80 17.54 4.55
CA ARG A 381 34.07 18.33 3.35
C ARG A 381 34.62 17.47 2.20
N ALA A 382 35.50 16.52 2.50
CA ALA A 382 36.10 15.64 1.49
C ALA A 382 35.05 14.71 0.85
N GLU A 383 34.10 14.19 1.63
CA GLU A 383 32.99 13.38 1.13
C GLU A 383 32.06 14.20 0.23
N ARG A 384 31.76 15.45 0.62
CA ARG A 384 30.94 16.38 -0.18
C ARG A 384 31.62 16.71 -1.52
N GLU A 385 32.92 17.02 -1.51
CA GLU A 385 33.69 17.30 -2.73
C GLU A 385 33.73 16.08 -3.66
N ALA A 386 33.98 14.88 -3.12
CA ALA A 386 33.97 13.64 -3.90
C ALA A 386 32.57 13.33 -4.49
N PHE A 387 31.50 13.60 -3.74
CA PHE A 387 30.14 13.40 -4.21
C PHE A 387 29.73 14.45 -5.27
N ALA A 388 30.21 15.69 -5.13
CA ALA A 388 29.98 16.75 -6.12
C ALA A 388 30.48 16.36 -7.52
N GLU A 389 31.65 15.73 -7.62
CA GLU A 389 32.18 15.25 -8.90
C GLU A 389 31.34 14.10 -9.49
N LYS A 390 30.85 13.18 -8.65
CA LYS A 390 29.91 12.13 -9.08
C LYS A 390 28.60 12.72 -9.59
N LEU A 391 28.07 13.72 -8.89
CA LEU A 391 26.84 14.43 -9.24
C LEU A 391 26.97 15.16 -10.58
N LYS A 392 28.06 15.89 -10.81
CA LYS A 392 28.34 16.59 -12.08
C LYS A 392 28.48 15.64 -13.26
N ALA A 393 29.02 14.44 -13.04
CA ALA A 393 29.23 13.47 -14.11
C ALA A 393 27.91 12.89 -14.65
N ARG A 394 26.89 12.71 -13.79
CA ARG A 394 25.60 12.13 -14.15
C ARG A 394 24.45 12.82 -13.41
N PRO A 395 24.18 14.11 -13.66
CA PRO A 395 23.25 14.91 -12.86
C PRO A 395 21.80 14.39 -12.93
N ALA A 396 21.39 13.83 -14.07
CA ALA A 396 20.07 13.24 -14.25
C ALA A 396 19.79 12.03 -13.34
N ASN A 397 20.83 11.41 -12.77
CA ASN A 397 20.68 10.26 -11.87
C ASN A 397 20.41 10.66 -10.42
N TYR A 398 20.32 11.96 -10.10
CA TYR A 398 20.21 12.43 -8.72
C TYR A 398 19.07 13.42 -8.52
N ILE A 399 18.50 13.38 -7.32
CA ILE A 399 17.62 14.39 -6.76
C ILE A 399 18.18 14.87 -5.43
N ALA A 400 17.86 16.10 -5.04
CA ALA A 400 18.22 16.64 -3.73
C ALA A 400 16.99 17.15 -2.98
N GLN A 401 17.00 16.97 -1.66
CA GLN A 401 15.91 17.39 -0.78
C GLN A 401 16.50 18.12 0.44
N PRO A 402 15.77 19.07 1.04
CA PRO A 402 16.18 19.66 2.30
C PRO A 402 16.18 18.60 3.40
N THR A 403 17.01 18.80 4.43
CA THR A 403 16.92 18.02 5.66
C THR A 403 15.64 18.42 6.39
N LEU A 404 14.66 17.52 6.46
CA LEU A 404 13.37 17.81 7.08
C LEU A 404 13.43 17.60 8.59
N ALA A 405 12.89 18.57 9.34
CA ALA A 405 12.54 18.39 10.74
C ALA A 405 11.19 17.65 10.83
N LEU A 406 11.24 16.32 10.72
CA LEU A 406 10.05 15.46 10.84
C LEU A 406 9.39 15.68 12.20
N SER A 407 8.06 15.68 12.26
CA SER A 407 7.34 15.80 13.52
C SER A 407 7.71 14.70 14.50
N THR A 408 7.71 15.02 15.79
CA THR A 408 7.88 14.04 16.85
C THR A 408 6.54 13.67 17.48
N CYS A 409 6.44 12.42 17.92
CA CYS A 409 5.36 11.94 18.77
C CYS A 409 5.96 11.42 20.08
N PRO A 410 5.31 11.61 21.24
CA PRO A 410 5.77 11.02 22.49
C PRO A 410 5.82 9.49 22.40
N VAL A 411 6.91 8.90 22.91
CA VAL A 411 7.15 7.45 23.02
C VAL A 411 7.48 7.14 24.47
N LEU A 412 6.97 6.02 24.98
CA LEU A 412 7.31 5.53 26.30
C LEU A 412 8.74 4.96 26.29
N THR A 413 9.63 5.58 27.05
CA THR A 413 10.98 5.10 27.28
C THR A 413 11.18 4.73 28.75
N LYS A 414 12.32 4.12 29.09
CA LYS A 414 12.70 3.83 30.49
C LYS A 414 12.76 5.09 31.37
N ALA A 415 13.02 6.26 30.77
CA ALA A 415 13.09 7.54 31.47
C ALA A 415 11.76 8.32 31.46
N GLY A 416 10.68 7.72 30.95
CA GLY A 416 9.39 8.38 30.74
C GLY A 416 9.12 8.71 29.26
N LEU A 417 8.18 9.63 29.02
CA LEU A 417 7.83 10.04 27.66
C LEU A 417 8.94 10.89 27.03
N ALA A 418 9.36 10.51 25.83
CA ALA A 418 10.34 11.26 25.05
C ALA A 418 9.87 11.41 23.59
N PRO A 419 10.16 12.55 22.94
CA PRO A 419 9.79 12.77 21.55
C PRO A 419 10.62 11.87 20.62
N ARG A 420 9.96 11.23 19.63
CA ARG A 420 10.62 10.49 18.54
C ARG A 420 9.96 10.78 17.21
N HIS A 421 10.75 10.79 16.13
CA HIS A 421 10.24 11.07 14.79
C HIS A 421 9.31 9.97 14.30
N VAL A 422 8.23 10.37 13.62
CA VAL A 422 7.19 9.47 13.10
C VAL A 422 6.81 9.80 11.66
N ASP A 423 6.23 8.81 10.98
CA ASP A 423 5.49 9.00 9.74
C ASP A 423 4.11 8.32 9.77
N LEU A 424 3.31 8.54 8.72
CA LEU A 424 2.01 7.92 8.51
C LEU A 424 1.97 7.21 7.16
N ARG A 425 1.42 6.00 7.12
CA ARG A 425 1.01 5.35 5.87
C ARG A 425 -0.48 5.02 5.91
N PRO A 426 -1.34 5.90 5.38
CA PRO A 426 -2.72 5.55 5.06
C PRO A 426 -2.78 4.65 3.82
N PHE A 427 -3.86 3.89 3.71
CA PHE A 427 -4.11 2.98 2.59
C PHE A 427 -5.38 3.37 1.85
N ALA A 428 -5.24 3.76 0.58
CA ALA A 428 -6.37 4.01 -0.31
C ALA A 428 -6.76 2.73 -1.04
N LEU A 429 -8.06 2.45 -1.06
CA LEU A 429 -8.69 1.31 -1.74
C LEU A 429 -9.48 1.81 -2.94
N VAL A 430 -9.11 1.35 -4.13
CA VAL A 430 -9.73 1.76 -5.40
C VAL A 430 -10.57 0.63 -5.97
N GLY A 431 -11.82 0.94 -6.27
CA GLY A 431 -12.80 0.05 -6.91
C GLY A 431 -13.77 0.88 -7.74
N ASP A 432 -15.06 0.80 -7.42
CA ASP A 432 -16.11 1.72 -7.89
C ASP A 432 -16.00 3.17 -7.36
N GLY A 433 -14.96 3.44 -6.58
CA GLY A 433 -14.59 4.74 -6.04
C GLY A 433 -13.31 4.59 -5.19
N VAL A 434 -12.82 5.70 -4.63
CA VAL A 434 -11.68 5.67 -3.69
C VAL A 434 -12.24 5.64 -2.26
N ARG A 435 -11.74 4.72 -1.44
CA ARG A 435 -12.09 4.60 -0.02
C ARG A 435 -10.82 4.60 0.82
N ILE A 436 -10.85 5.31 1.94
CA ILE A 436 -9.72 5.39 2.88
C ILE A 436 -10.30 5.24 4.27
N VAL A 437 -9.86 4.24 5.03
CA VAL A 437 -10.25 4.10 6.43
C VAL A 437 -9.59 5.21 7.26
N PRO A 438 -10.24 5.73 8.31
CA PRO A 438 -9.72 6.82 9.14
C PRO A 438 -8.60 6.36 10.08
N GLY A 439 -7.45 6.04 9.48
CA GLY A 439 -6.26 5.52 10.15
C GLY A 439 -5.15 5.19 9.16
N GLY A 440 -4.07 4.63 9.69
CA GLY A 440 -2.91 4.22 8.92
C GLY A 440 -1.85 3.62 9.82
N LEU A 441 -0.85 3.00 9.20
CA LEU A 441 0.32 2.54 9.92
C LEU A 441 1.18 3.75 10.29
N THR A 442 1.33 4.05 11.58
CA THR A 442 2.37 4.98 12.03
C THR A 442 3.61 4.20 12.44
N ARG A 443 4.74 4.55 11.84
CA ARG A 443 6.06 4.04 12.20
C ARG A 443 6.81 5.08 13.03
N VAL A 444 7.67 4.62 13.93
CA VAL A 444 8.42 5.47 14.84
C VAL A 444 9.90 5.09 14.88
N ALA A 445 10.76 6.10 14.81
CA ALA A 445 12.20 5.94 14.96
C ALA A 445 12.55 5.89 16.46
N LEU A 446 12.63 4.68 17.04
CA LEU A 446 12.78 4.50 18.49
C LEU A 446 14.10 5.04 19.05
N LYS A 447 15.16 4.99 18.25
CA LYS A 447 16.48 5.52 18.62
C LYS A 447 16.43 7.05 18.65
N GLU A 448 16.91 7.64 19.74
CA GLU A 448 16.98 9.09 19.89
C GLU A 448 17.76 9.76 18.76
N GLY A 449 17.21 10.84 18.21
CA GLY A 449 17.78 11.59 17.09
C GLY A 449 17.76 10.87 15.73
N SER A 450 17.25 9.63 15.66
CA SER A 450 17.13 8.90 14.41
C SER A 450 15.92 9.38 13.59
N LEU A 451 16.10 9.50 12.28
CA LEU A 451 15.02 9.69 11.31
C LEU A 451 14.62 8.36 10.63
N VAL A 452 15.31 7.26 10.98
CA VAL A 452 15.06 5.94 10.41
C VAL A 452 13.87 5.29 11.11
N VAL A 453 12.73 5.28 10.42
CA VAL A 453 11.46 4.68 10.85
C VAL A 453 11.23 3.27 10.27
N ASN A 454 12.12 2.78 9.40
CA ASN A 454 11.95 1.49 8.75
C ASN A 454 12.06 0.33 9.77
N SER A 455 11.06 -0.55 9.80
CA SER A 455 10.99 -1.69 10.70
C SER A 455 12.16 -2.67 10.52
N SER A 456 12.69 -2.82 9.31
CA SER A 456 13.89 -3.66 9.06
C SER A 456 15.16 -3.13 9.71
N GLN A 457 15.16 -1.86 10.15
CA GLN A 457 16.28 -1.19 10.81
C GLN A 457 15.95 -0.78 12.26
N GLY A 458 14.96 -1.43 12.88
CA GLY A 458 14.61 -1.22 14.29
C GLY A 458 13.57 -0.13 14.54
N GLY A 459 12.81 0.29 13.50
CA GLY A 459 11.62 1.13 13.66
C GLY A 459 10.48 0.39 14.36
N GLY A 460 9.80 1.07 15.28
CA GLY A 460 8.58 0.57 15.94
C GLY A 460 7.31 1.04 15.27
N THR A 461 6.15 0.66 15.81
CA THR A 461 4.84 1.14 15.36
C THR A 461 3.99 1.64 16.52
N LYS A 462 2.96 2.44 16.18
CA LYS A 462 1.96 2.97 17.11
C LYS A 462 0.58 2.90 16.46
N ASP A 463 -0.47 2.87 17.29
CA ASP A 463 -1.84 3.10 16.80
C ASP A 463 -2.01 4.57 16.37
N THR A 464 -2.73 4.78 15.27
CA THR A 464 -3.11 6.11 14.78
C THR A 464 -4.59 6.32 15.04
N TRP A 465 -4.91 7.25 15.93
CA TRP A 465 -6.29 7.64 16.22
C TRP A 465 -6.70 8.81 15.37
N VAL A 466 -7.78 8.65 14.62
CA VAL A 466 -8.50 9.76 14.01
C VAL A 466 -9.73 10.02 14.85
N LEU A 467 -9.85 11.23 15.39
CA LEU A 467 -10.99 11.62 16.21
C LEU A 467 -12.19 12.00 15.33
N ARG A 468 -13.40 11.68 15.79
CA ARG A 468 -14.67 12.17 15.23
C ARG A 468 -14.87 13.63 15.55
N ASP A 469 -15.50 14.36 14.63
CA ASP A 469 -15.96 15.71 14.91
C ASP A 469 -16.99 15.71 16.06
N GLY A 470 -16.87 16.73 16.92
CA GLY A 470 -17.77 16.94 18.06
C GLY A 470 -19.20 17.32 17.65
N ALA A 471 -19.43 17.68 16.39
CA ALA A 471 -20.73 18.07 15.85
C ALA A 471 -21.50 16.87 15.28
N SER A 472 -22.51 16.44 16.04
CA SER A 472 -23.68 15.63 15.68
C SER A 472 -23.65 14.74 14.43
N ALA A 473 -23.81 13.45 14.67
CA ALA A 473 -24.12 12.41 13.68
C ALA A 473 -25.23 12.84 12.69
N VAL A 474 -24.87 13.01 11.41
CA VAL A 474 -25.80 12.95 10.28
C VAL A 474 -25.09 12.36 9.04
N THR A 475 -25.45 11.11 8.73
CA THR A 475 -25.43 10.38 7.44
C THR A 475 -24.14 10.18 6.65
N ASN A 476 -23.80 8.89 6.49
CA ASN A 476 -23.14 8.31 5.32
C ASN A 476 -23.57 9.00 4.01
N GLY A 477 -22.73 9.89 3.51
CA GLY A 477 -22.84 10.43 2.17
C GLY A 477 -22.49 9.36 1.15
N ARG A 478 -23.50 8.69 0.59
CA ARG A 478 -23.40 8.11 -0.75
C ARG A 478 -23.17 9.26 -1.73
N GLY A 479 -21.91 9.61 -1.96
CA GLY A 479 -21.51 10.41 -3.11
C GLY A 479 -21.78 9.61 -4.37
N ALA A 480 -22.89 9.89 -5.04
CA ALA A 480 -23.13 9.42 -6.39
C ALA A 480 -22.13 10.11 -7.34
N PHE A 481 -20.98 9.50 -7.57
CA PHE A 481 -20.06 9.89 -8.65
C PHE A 481 -20.46 9.16 -9.93
N GLY A 482 -21.43 9.73 -10.63
CA GLY A 482 -21.60 9.50 -12.06
C GLY A 482 -20.80 10.54 -12.83
N ALA A 483 -19.59 10.19 -13.27
CA ALA A 483 -18.91 10.94 -14.32
C ALA A 483 -18.06 9.97 -15.16
N ARG A 484 -18.67 9.47 -16.24
CA ARG A 484 -17.91 9.01 -17.41
C ARG A 484 -17.06 10.19 -17.87
N VAL A 485 -15.74 10.03 -17.87
CA VAL A 485 -14.84 10.92 -18.61
C VAL A 485 -15.28 10.86 -20.08
N PRO A 486 -15.68 11.98 -20.71
CA PRO A 486 -15.98 11.96 -22.13
C PRO A 486 -14.65 11.85 -22.88
N MET A 487 -14.42 10.71 -23.52
CA MET A 487 -13.46 10.63 -24.62
C MET A 487 -13.91 11.64 -25.69
N ARG A 488 -13.14 12.70 -25.91
CA ARG A 488 -13.26 13.55 -27.10
C ARG A 488 -13.02 12.69 -28.34
N GLN A 489 -14.10 12.23 -28.97
CA GLN A 489 -14.07 11.86 -30.38
C GLN A 489 -14.01 13.16 -31.18
N GLY A 490 -12.98 13.32 -32.01
CA GLY A 490 -12.95 14.36 -33.02
C GLY A 490 -14.10 14.16 -33.99
N GLN A 491 -14.96 15.16 -34.14
CA GLN A 491 -15.92 15.24 -35.23
C GLN A 491 -15.50 16.35 -36.18
N GLY A 492 -15.08 15.93 -37.36
CA GLY A 492 -15.15 16.72 -38.58
C GLY A 492 -16.60 17.05 -38.89
N GLN A 493 -16.78 18.24 -39.45
CA GLN A 493 -18.06 18.79 -39.86
C GLN A 493 -18.72 17.94 -40.97
N GLY A 494 -20.01 17.67 -40.81
CA GLY A 494 -20.86 17.10 -41.85
C GLY A 494 -22.33 17.27 -41.46
N GLN A 495 -22.97 18.30 -42.00
CA GLN A 495 -24.40 18.58 -41.87
C GLN A 495 -25.23 17.55 -42.65
N SER A 496 -26.34 17.07 -42.08
CA SER A 496 -27.63 16.97 -42.77
C SER A 496 -28.78 16.60 -41.82
N GLN A 497 -29.95 17.12 -42.17
CA GLN A 497 -31.22 17.13 -41.46
C GLN A 497 -31.96 15.77 -41.55
N GLY A 498 -32.87 15.51 -40.61
CA GLY A 498 -33.91 14.49 -40.79
C GLY A 498 -34.72 14.18 -39.53
N GLN A 499 -35.94 14.69 -39.47
CA GLN A 499 -36.99 14.41 -38.48
C GLN A 499 -37.46 12.95 -38.51
N SER A 500 -37.89 12.38 -37.38
CA SER A 500 -39.27 11.88 -37.17
C SER A 500 -39.44 11.03 -35.90
N GLN A 501 -40.64 11.15 -35.34
CA GLN A 501 -41.20 10.50 -34.16
C GLN A 501 -41.53 9.02 -34.39
N GLY A 502 -41.64 8.23 -33.31
CA GLY A 502 -42.30 6.93 -33.35
C GLY A 502 -42.30 6.19 -32.01
N GLN A 503 -43.42 6.28 -31.28
CA GLN A 503 -43.78 5.44 -30.13
C GLN A 503 -43.94 3.96 -30.53
N SER A 504 -43.70 3.01 -29.61
CA SER A 504 -44.73 2.05 -29.15
C SER A 504 -44.19 1.04 -28.13
N GLN A 505 -45.04 0.79 -27.14
CA GLN A 505 -44.99 -0.26 -26.11
C GLN A 505 -45.34 -1.64 -26.69
N ALA A 506 -44.93 -2.73 -26.03
CA ALA A 506 -45.86 -3.78 -25.59
C ALA A 506 -45.18 -4.85 -24.70
N GLN A 507 -45.94 -5.27 -23.69
CA GLN A 507 -45.71 -6.32 -22.70
C GLN A 507 -45.88 -7.73 -23.27
N GLY A 508 -45.38 -8.74 -22.53
CA GLY A 508 -45.80 -10.14 -22.67
C GLY A 508 -45.33 -11.00 -21.49
N GLN A 509 -46.26 -11.34 -20.58
CA GLN A 509 -46.11 -12.28 -19.46
C GLN A 509 -46.39 -13.74 -19.89
N SER A 510 -45.81 -14.71 -19.17
CA SER A 510 -46.40 -15.98 -18.67
C SER A 510 -45.25 -16.90 -18.23
N GLN A 511 -45.07 -17.25 -16.94
CA GLN A 511 -45.75 -18.27 -16.11
C GLN A 511 -45.74 -19.70 -16.69
N GLY A 512 -45.26 -20.64 -15.86
CA GLY A 512 -45.34 -22.10 -16.09
C GLY A 512 -44.49 -22.89 -15.09
N GLU A 513 -45.14 -23.34 -14.02
CA GLU A 513 -44.65 -24.22 -12.94
C GLU A 513 -44.29 -25.63 -13.44
N ALA A 514 -43.45 -26.38 -12.70
CA ALA A 514 -43.86 -27.61 -12.01
C ALA A 514 -42.68 -28.43 -11.43
N GLN A 515 -42.99 -29.04 -10.29
CA GLN A 515 -42.18 -29.86 -9.38
C GLN A 515 -41.72 -31.21 -9.97
N GLY A 516 -40.70 -31.80 -9.32
CA GLY A 516 -40.39 -33.22 -9.43
C GLY A 516 -39.36 -33.69 -8.41
N GLN A 517 -39.81 -34.01 -7.19
CA GLN A 517 -39.04 -34.76 -6.20
C GLN A 517 -38.82 -36.21 -6.66
N ARG A 518 -37.61 -36.75 -6.50
CA ARG A 518 -37.37 -38.19 -6.42
C ARG A 518 -36.38 -38.52 -5.29
N GLN A 519 -36.81 -39.45 -4.46
CA GLN A 519 -36.05 -40.16 -3.44
C GLN A 519 -34.99 -41.08 -4.07
N SER A 520 -33.87 -41.29 -3.39
CA SER A 520 -33.20 -42.59 -3.38
C SER A 520 -32.39 -42.80 -2.10
N GLN A 521 -32.40 -44.05 -1.67
CA GLN A 521 -31.95 -44.58 -0.39
C GLN A 521 -30.45 -44.90 -0.36
N SER A 522 -29.92 -44.89 0.87
CA SER A 522 -28.90 -45.78 1.48
C SER A 522 -27.75 -46.34 0.63
N GLN A 523 -26.52 -46.20 1.12
CA GLN A 523 -25.77 -47.27 1.80
C GLN A 523 -24.38 -46.77 2.26
N ARG A 524 -24.00 -47.13 3.49
CA ARG A 524 -22.61 -47.06 4.00
C ARG A 524 -21.80 -48.24 3.44
N PRO A 525 -20.47 -48.12 3.41
CA PRO A 525 -19.68 -49.06 4.21
C PRO A 525 -18.52 -48.41 4.99
N THR A 526 -18.10 -49.13 6.02
CA THR A 526 -17.05 -48.85 7.03
C THR A 526 -15.69 -49.46 6.58
N PRO A 527 -14.57 -49.37 7.34
CA PRO A 527 -13.27 -48.92 6.81
C PRO A 527 -12.26 -50.06 6.57
N SER A 528 -11.17 -49.77 5.86
CA SER A 528 -10.01 -50.67 5.77
C SER A 528 -8.69 -49.89 5.81
N THR A 529 -7.79 -50.34 6.67
CA THR A 529 -6.40 -49.90 6.88
C THR A 529 -5.63 -51.15 7.36
N PRO A 530 -4.29 -51.28 7.26
CA PRO A 530 -3.27 -50.82 6.29
C PRO A 530 -2.47 -52.03 5.72
N PRO A 531 -1.24 -51.86 5.18
CA PRO A 531 -0.10 -52.07 6.10
C PRO A 531 1.12 -51.13 5.92
N ASP A 532 1.87 -51.12 7.01
CA ASP A 532 3.20 -50.60 7.30
C ASP A 532 4.27 -50.62 6.19
N THR A 533 5.02 -49.51 6.12
CA THR A 533 6.45 -49.52 5.79
C THR A 533 7.20 -48.53 6.67
N GLN A 534 8.05 -49.06 7.56
CA GLN A 534 9.05 -48.30 8.33
C GLN A 534 10.28 -47.95 7.47
N PRO A 535 11.07 -46.93 7.86
CA PRO A 535 12.17 -46.38 7.08
C PRO A 535 13.53 -47.00 7.42
N THR A 536 14.41 -47.12 6.43
CA THR A 536 15.82 -47.52 6.60
C THR A 536 16.73 -46.28 6.57
N PRO A 537 17.75 -46.16 7.45
CA PRO A 537 18.57 -44.97 7.59
C PRO A 537 19.80 -44.97 6.65
N ALA A 538 20.17 -43.81 6.14
CA ALA A 538 21.47 -43.59 5.47
C ALA A 538 22.42 -42.84 6.41
N GLN A 539 23.58 -43.44 6.66
CA GLN A 539 24.71 -42.87 7.39
C GLN A 539 25.55 -41.91 6.52
N PRO A 540 26.35 -41.02 7.15
CA PRO A 540 27.09 -39.95 6.48
C PRO A 540 28.50 -40.40 6.04
N THR A 541 28.93 -39.94 4.87
CA THR A 541 30.34 -39.98 4.44
C THR A 541 31.04 -38.68 4.82
N ALA A 542 32.12 -38.84 5.59
CA ALA A 542 33.10 -37.81 5.89
C ALA A 542 34.09 -37.62 4.72
N THR A 543 34.49 -36.37 4.47
CA THR A 543 35.84 -36.07 3.99
C THR A 543 36.31 -34.72 4.53
N GLU A 544 37.47 -34.75 5.17
CA GLU A 544 38.32 -33.65 5.60
C GLU A 544 38.93 -32.89 4.41
N GLY A 545 39.42 -31.67 4.62
CA GLY A 545 40.39 -31.05 3.71
C GLY A 545 40.53 -29.53 3.84
N GLN A 546 41.48 -29.11 4.66
CA GLN A 546 42.06 -27.75 4.73
C GLN A 546 42.61 -27.29 3.36
N GLN A 547 42.30 -26.04 2.96
CA GLN A 547 43.26 -24.95 2.69
C GLN A 547 42.50 -23.66 2.36
#